data_AF-A0A1W9RXQ1-F1
#
_entry.id   AF-A0A1W9RXQ1-F1
#
_cell.length_a   1.000
_cell.length_b   1.000
_cell.length_c   1.000
_cell.angle_alpha   90.00
_cell.angle_beta   90.00
_cell.angle_gamma   90.00
#
_symmetry.space_group_name_H-M   'P 1'
#
loop_
_entity.id
_entity.type
_entity.pdbx_description
1 polymer ?
#
loop_
_entity_poly.entity_id
_entity_poly.type
_entity_poly.pdbx_seq_one_letter_code
_entity_poly.pdbx_strand_id
1 'polypeptide(L)'
;MKVILLERVAKLGDVGDVVSVKDGYARNYLVPKGLAISATRENLKQIEKIKRFKAGVEEKRRSRLQDVAEKLENSSCEIVVNADEED
;
A
#
# COMPACT_ATOMS: atom_id res chain seq x y z
N MET A 1 -18.33 -18.52 4.55
CA MET A 1 -18.53 -17.09 4.23
C MET A 1 -17.29 -16.54 3.53
N LYS A 2 -17.45 -15.67 2.51
CA LYS A 2 -16.33 -14.93 1.91
C LYS A 2 -16.16 -13.58 2.60
N VAL A 3 -14.94 -13.23 2.97
CA VAL A 3 -14.60 -11.95 3.60
C VAL A 3 -13.40 -11.32 2.89
N ILE A 4 -13.32 -10.01 2.96
CA ILE A 4 -12.19 -9.23 2.44
C ILE A 4 -11.40 -8.73 3.63
N LEU A 5 -10.11 -9.05 3.66
CA LEU A 5 -9.22 -8.65 4.75
C LEU A 5 -8.92 -7.15 4.68
N LEU A 6 -9.08 -6.45 5.79
CA LEU A 6 -8.68 -5.05 5.95
C LEU A 6 -7.27 -4.94 6.53
N GLU A 7 -6.86 -5.93 7.30
CA GLU A 7 -5.52 -6.06 7.88
C GLU A 7 -4.88 -7.38 7.50
N ARG A 8 -3.54 -7.44 7.54
CA ARG A 8 -2.80 -8.69 7.35
C ARG A 8 -3.10 -9.61 8.53
N VAL A 9 -3.67 -10.78 8.24
CA VAL A 9 -3.95 -11.80 9.26
C VAL A 9 -3.02 -12.99 9.03
N ALA A 10 -2.21 -13.31 10.04
CA ALA A 10 -1.31 -14.44 9.99
C ALA A 10 -2.07 -15.73 9.64
N LYS A 11 -1.55 -16.48 8.65
CA LYS A 11 -2.14 -17.73 8.10
C LYS A 11 -3.42 -17.55 7.27
N LEU A 12 -3.89 -16.32 7.03
CA LEU A 12 -5.08 -16.05 6.21
C LEU A 12 -4.75 -15.36 4.89
N GLY A 13 -3.95 -14.28 4.93
CA GLY A 13 -3.62 -13.50 3.75
C GLY A 13 -3.22 -12.07 4.07
N ASP A 14 -3.05 -11.28 3.02
CA ASP A 14 -2.69 -9.86 3.10
C ASP A 14 -3.91 -8.94 2.98
N VAL A 15 -3.67 -7.65 3.20
CA VAL A 15 -4.68 -6.60 3.10
C VAL A 15 -5.29 -6.58 1.69
N GLY A 16 -6.62 -6.66 1.62
CA GLY A 16 -7.39 -6.62 0.38
C GLY A 16 -7.65 -7.99 -0.24
N ASP A 17 -7.15 -9.07 0.33
CA ASP A 17 -7.42 -10.43 -0.17
C ASP A 17 -8.83 -10.90 0.18
N VAL A 18 -9.44 -11.60 -0.78
CA VAL A 18 -10.75 -12.22 -0.61
C VAL A 18 -10.55 -13.67 -0.20
N VAL A 19 -10.85 -13.98 1.06
CA VAL A 19 -10.64 -15.31 1.63
C VAL A 19 -11.97 -15.97 2.01
N SER A 20 -12.03 -17.29 1.83
CA SER A 20 -13.17 -18.10 2.27
C SER A 20 -12.90 -18.64 3.66
N VAL A 21 -13.71 -18.24 4.64
CA VAL A 21 -13.56 -18.65 6.04
C VAL A 21 -14.85 -19.25 6.57
N LYS A 22 -14.73 -19.96 7.70
CA LYS A 22 -15.89 -20.43 8.44
C LYS A 22 -16.72 -19.24 8.92
N ASP A 23 -18.02 -19.39 8.82
CA ASP A 23 -19.02 -18.38 9.18
C ASP A 23 -18.87 -17.83 10.60
N GLY A 24 -18.65 -18.70 11.59
CA GLY A 24 -18.43 -18.29 12.97
C GLY A 24 -17.14 -17.49 13.16
N TYR A 25 -16.08 -17.81 12.42
CA TYR A 25 -14.81 -17.08 12.50
C TYR A 25 -14.93 -15.67 11.92
N ALA A 26 -15.65 -15.53 10.80
CA ALA A 26 -15.94 -14.21 10.24
C ALA A 26 -16.81 -13.37 11.21
N ARG A 27 -17.94 -13.90 11.66
CA ARG A 27 -18.93 -13.15 12.45
C ARG A 27 -18.49 -12.84 13.88
N ASN A 28 -17.75 -13.74 14.53
CA ASN A 28 -17.41 -13.60 15.95
C ASN A 28 -16.01 -13.03 16.18
N TYR A 29 -15.11 -13.11 15.19
CA TYR A 29 -13.72 -12.67 15.35
C TYR A 29 -13.31 -11.60 14.35
N LEU A 30 -13.40 -11.87 13.04
CA LEU A 30 -12.85 -10.96 12.04
C LEU A 30 -13.65 -9.66 11.89
N VAL A 31 -14.98 -9.75 11.80
CA VAL A 31 -15.86 -8.59 11.59
C VAL A 31 -15.91 -7.69 12.83
N PRO A 32 -16.12 -8.21 14.07
CA PRO A 32 -16.18 -7.36 15.26
C PRO A 32 -14.84 -6.68 15.59
N LYS A 33 -13.71 -7.32 15.26
CA LYS A 33 -12.38 -6.73 15.43
C LYS A 33 -11.97 -5.79 14.30
N GLY A 34 -12.81 -5.61 13.27
CA GLY A 34 -12.49 -4.78 12.11
C GLY A 34 -11.38 -5.34 11.20
N LEU A 35 -11.01 -6.63 11.35
CA LEU A 35 -9.96 -7.27 10.56
C LEU A 35 -10.44 -7.64 9.16
N ALA A 36 -11.75 -7.83 8.96
CA ALA A 36 -12.32 -8.16 7.66
C ALA A 36 -13.75 -7.63 7.51
N ILE A 37 -14.17 -7.45 6.26
CA ILE A 37 -15.55 -7.11 5.89
C ILE A 37 -16.18 -8.22 5.06
N SER A 38 -17.50 -8.33 5.07
CA SER A 38 -18.21 -9.29 4.22
C SER A 38 -17.96 -9.00 2.74
N ALA A 39 -17.61 -10.03 1.96
CA ALA A 39 -17.38 -9.93 0.52
C ALA A 39 -18.70 -9.91 -0.26
N THR A 40 -19.48 -8.84 -0.08
CA THR A 40 -20.67 -8.58 -0.90
C THR A 40 -20.27 -8.11 -2.29
N ARG A 41 -21.17 -8.23 -3.28
CA ARG A 41 -20.90 -7.77 -4.66
C ARG A 41 -20.55 -6.28 -4.72
N GLU A 42 -21.12 -5.49 -3.82
CA GLU A 42 -20.86 -4.05 -3.72
C GLU A 42 -19.47 -3.77 -3.15
N ASN A 43 -19.10 -4.42 -2.03
CA ASN A 43 -17.78 -4.26 -1.42
C ASN A 43 -16.66 -4.73 -2.34
N LEU A 44 -16.87 -5.81 -3.10
CA LEU A 44 -15.91 -6.28 -4.11
C LEU A 44 -15.68 -5.24 -5.21
N LYS A 45 -16.75 -4.68 -5.78
CA LYS A 45 -16.64 -3.62 -6.80
C LYS A 45 -15.93 -2.38 -6.26
N GLN A 46 -16.22 -2.00 -5.02
CA GLN A 46 -15.57 -0.85 -4.39
C GLN A 46 -14.08 -1.08 -4.18
N ILE A 47 -13.69 -2.26 -3.69
CA ILE A 47 -12.27 -2.61 -3.51
C ILE A 47 -11.54 -2.72 -4.84
N GLU A 48 -12.14 -3.29 -5.88
CA GLU A 48 -11.55 -3.30 -7.22
C GLU A 48 -11.31 -1.89 -7.77
N LYS A 49 -12.27 -0.97 -7.59
CA LYS A 49 -12.12 0.44 -7.98
C LYS A 49 -10.97 1.10 -7.23
N ILE A 50 -10.91 0.93 -5.91
CA ILE A 50 -9.85 1.48 -5.07
C ILE A 50 -8.48 0.90 -5.49
N LYS A 51 -8.41 -0.40 -5.76
CA LYS A 51 -7.18 -1.07 -6.18
C LYS A 51 -6.69 -0.54 -7.53
N ARG A 52 -7.58 -0.38 -8.51
CA ARG A 52 -7.26 0.21 -9.81
C ARG A 52 -6.80 1.66 -9.69
N PHE A 53 -7.47 2.46 -8.86
CA PHE A 53 -7.08 3.85 -8.61
C PHE A 53 -5.69 3.94 -7.97
N LYS A 54 -5.44 3.15 -6.91
CA LYS A 54 -4.13 3.10 -6.25
C LYS A 54 -3.02 2.68 -7.22
N ALA A 55 -3.25 1.64 -8.03
CA ALA A 55 -2.26 1.20 -9.02
C ALA A 55 -1.85 2.34 -9.98
N GLY A 56 -2.82 3.11 -10.48
CA GLY A 56 -2.52 4.26 -11.35
C GLY A 56 -1.81 5.42 -10.63
N VAL A 57 -2.08 5.62 -9.33
CA VAL A 57 -1.36 6.63 -8.52
C VAL A 57 0.09 6.18 -8.27
N GLU A 58 0.32 4.91 -7.95
CA GLU A 58 1.66 4.35 -7.73
C GLU A 58 2.51 4.39 -9.00
N GLU A 59 1.92 4.11 -10.17
CA GLU A 59 2.62 4.23 -11.46
C GLU A 59 3.05 5.68 -11.73
N LYS A 60 2.15 6.66 -11.52
CA LYS A 60 2.47 8.09 -11.63
C LYS A 60 3.51 8.54 -10.60
N ARG A 61 3.52 7.95 -9.42
CA ARG A 61 4.53 8.23 -8.39
C ARG A 61 5.88 7.68 -8.83
N ARG A 62 5.94 6.46 -9.36
CA ARG A 62 7.16 5.83 -9.86
C ARG A 62 7.79 6.61 -11.00
N SER A 63 6.99 7.02 -12.00
CA SER A 63 7.48 7.86 -13.11
C SER A 63 8.04 9.19 -12.58
N ARG A 64 7.32 9.89 -11.70
CA ARG A 64 7.83 11.15 -11.11
C ARG A 64 9.14 10.97 -10.35
N LEU A 65 9.30 9.87 -9.61
CA LEU A 65 10.55 9.60 -8.89
C LEU A 65 11.70 9.26 -9.84
N GLN A 66 11.43 8.59 -10.96
CA GLN A 66 12.43 8.36 -12.00
C GLN A 66 12.88 9.68 -12.63
N ASP A 67 11.94 10.57 -12.99
CA ASP A 67 12.27 11.88 -13.53
C ASP A 67 13.12 12.73 -12.57
N VAL A 68 12.84 12.63 -11.25
CA VAL A 68 13.62 13.31 -10.21
C VAL A 68 15.01 12.67 -10.06
N ALA A 69 15.11 11.34 -10.11
CA ALA A 69 16.38 10.63 -10.05
C ALA A 69 17.30 11.02 -11.22
N GLU A 70 16.77 11.06 -12.45
CA GLU A 70 17.53 11.50 -13.64
C GLU A 70 18.03 12.95 -13.52
N LYS A 71 17.22 13.84 -12.93
CA LYS A 71 17.64 15.22 -12.67
C LYS A 71 18.75 15.31 -11.63
N LEU A 72 18.64 14.54 -10.55
CA LEU A 72 19.65 14.48 -9.50
C LEU A 72 20.97 13.91 -10.00
N GLU A 73 20.92 12.87 -10.85
CA GLU A 73 22.12 12.25 -11.42
C GLU A 73 22.93 13.24 -12.28
N ASN A 74 22.24 14.14 -12.99
CA ASN A 74 22.86 15.19 -13.80
C ASN A 74 23.23 16.46 -13.01
N SER A 75 22.89 16.53 -11.72
CA SER A 75 23.13 17.71 -10.88
C SER A 75 24.33 17.48 -9.97
N SER A 76 25.47 18.12 -10.25
CA SER A 76 26.60 18.17 -9.32
C SER A 76 26.41 19.32 -8.32
N CYS A 77 26.31 19.01 -7.04
CA CYS A 77 26.32 20.01 -5.97
C CYS A 77 27.74 20.11 -5.38
N GLU A 78 28.41 21.23 -5.66
CA GLU A 78 29.65 21.60 -4.98
C GLU A 78 29.31 22.45 -3.76
N ILE A 79 29.75 21.99 -2.58
CA ILE A 79 29.61 22.75 -1.33
C ILE A 79 30.99 23.33 -1.02
N VAL A 80 31.14 24.63 -1.25
CA VAL A 80 32.37 25.35 -0.91
C VAL A 80 32.32 25.70 0.57
N VAL A 81 33.32 25.25 1.31
CA VAL A 81 33.57 25.62 2.71
C VAL A 81 34.91 26.32 2.80
N ASN A 82 35.02 27.33 3.67
CA ASN A 82 36.33 27.89 4.01
C ASN A 82 37.10 26.83 4.81
N ALA A 83 38.22 26.38 4.27
CA ALA A 83 39.22 25.62 5.00
C ALA A 83 40.31 26.60 5.42
N ASP A 84 40.33 26.99 6.69
CA ASP A 84 41.48 27.69 7.27
C ASP A 84 42.62 26.67 7.43
N GLU A 85 43.82 27.00 6.93
CA GLU A 85 45.04 26.24 7.21
C GLU A 85 45.42 26.47 8.68
N GLU A 86 45.16 25.49 9.54
CA GLU A 86 45.79 25.42 10.87
C GLU A 86 47.29 25.08 10.69
N ASP A 87 48.15 26.08 10.85
CA ASP A 87 49.55 25.93 11.29
C ASP A 87 49.63 25.75 12.81
#